data_AF-A0A0A2GSF5-F1
#
_entry.id   AF-A0A0A2GSF5-F1
#
_cell.length_a   1.000
_cell.length_b   1.000
_cell.length_c   1.000
_cell.angle_alpha   90.00
_cell.angle_beta   90.00
_cell.angle_gamma   90.00
#
_symmetry.space_group_name_H-M   'P 1'
#
loop_
_entity.id
_entity.type
_entity.pdbx_description
1 polymer ?
#
loop_
_entity_poly.entity_id
_entity_poly.type
_entity_poly.pdbx_seq_one_letter_code
_entity_poly.pdbx_strand_id
1 'polypeptide(L)'
;MKYLAQAVVLFVMMQMTAQTQDQTQTTVLKAEQLITYAADNYPADDPVQVYILVETGSAGIHQDHKFYIEQGVKLLTKRLEPEDKIAIGTYGAVSAVVLPFTEVSVNKVIEEGVQKLFSGLFKEVSGADGIALAYDLTEANYDEDVVSNVIMIRGSGVHQEPAQAKSVTSVYKKVSETNLVAQEVEVAKVTTTPKEERQAQRAQRKQAKAAEHKNLGGAIALTALSILPEILDVIKD
;
A
#
# COMPACT_ATOMS: atom_id res chain seq x y z
N MET A 1 -30.98 21.02 39.03
CA MET A 1 -30.14 19.82 39.30
C MET A 1 -30.26 18.77 38.21
N LYS A 2 -31.46 18.31 37.82
CA LYS A 2 -31.65 17.21 36.84
C LYS A 2 -31.10 17.52 35.44
N TYR A 3 -31.34 18.73 34.92
CA TYR A 3 -30.83 19.17 33.61
C TYR A 3 -29.31 19.39 33.58
N LEU A 4 -28.70 19.72 34.72
CA LEU A 4 -27.24 19.88 34.84
C LEU A 4 -26.54 18.53 34.74
N ALA A 5 -27.06 17.51 35.42
CA ALA A 5 -26.53 16.14 35.30
C ALA A 5 -26.68 15.60 33.87
N GLN A 6 -27.79 15.91 33.19
CA GLN A 6 -28.04 15.50 31.80
C GLN A 6 -27.09 16.19 30.81
N ALA A 7 -26.80 17.48 31.02
CA ALA A 7 -25.82 18.22 30.23
C ALA A 7 -24.40 17.70 30.43
N VAL A 8 -24.03 17.32 31.66
CA VAL A 8 -22.72 16.71 31.94
C VAL A 8 -22.59 15.35 31.27
N VAL A 9 -23.64 14.51 31.26
CA VAL A 9 -23.61 13.21 30.57
C VAL A 9 -23.50 13.38 29.05
N LEU A 10 -24.25 14.32 28.46
CA LEU A 10 -24.14 14.64 27.04
C LEU A 10 -22.75 15.18 26.69
N PHE A 11 -22.19 16.04 27.54
CA PHE A 11 -20.84 16.55 27.35
C PHE A 11 -19.80 15.43 27.44
N VAL A 12 -19.90 14.54 28.42
CA VAL A 12 -19.01 13.38 28.57
C VAL A 12 -19.14 12.41 27.39
N MET A 13 -20.35 12.16 26.88
CA MET A 13 -20.54 11.35 25.67
C MET A 13 -19.96 12.02 24.42
N MET A 14 -20.06 13.33 24.30
CA MET A 14 -19.46 14.10 23.20
C MET A 14 -17.92 14.14 23.29
N GLN A 15 -17.35 14.08 24.49
CA GLN A 15 -15.89 13.90 24.66
C GLN A 15 -15.44 12.46 24.29
N MET A 16 -16.29 11.45 24.48
CA MET A 16 -15.95 10.05 24.12
C MET A 16 -15.87 9.82 22.61
N THR A 17 -16.69 10.50 21.80
CA THR A 17 -16.58 10.42 20.33
C THR A 17 -15.36 11.16 19.76
N ALA A 18 -14.69 12.00 20.57
CA ALA A 18 -13.50 12.75 20.15
C ALA A 18 -12.18 12.03 20.47
N GLN A 19 -12.22 10.86 21.14
CA GLN A 19 -11.05 10.12 21.57
C GLN A 19 -10.85 8.76 20.88
N THR A 20 -11.57 8.46 19.79
CA THR A 20 -11.10 7.46 18.82
C THR A 20 -9.87 8.03 18.12
N GLN A 21 -8.74 7.91 18.81
CA GLN A 21 -7.42 8.27 18.35
C GLN A 21 -7.11 7.44 17.10
N ASP A 22 -7.06 8.15 15.97
CA ASP A 22 -6.62 7.73 14.66
C ASP A 22 -5.54 6.63 14.75
N GLN A 23 -5.89 5.40 14.39
CA GLN A 23 -5.01 4.22 14.46
C GLN A 23 -4.09 4.13 13.23
N THR A 24 -3.93 5.23 12.49
CA THR A 24 -3.06 5.27 11.31
C THR A 24 -1.59 5.33 11.73
N GLN A 25 -0.89 4.21 11.56
CA GLN A 25 0.55 4.12 11.79
C GLN A 25 1.29 4.69 10.59
N THR A 26 2.29 5.54 10.84
CA THR A 26 3.10 6.12 9.76
C THR A 26 4.53 5.65 9.84
N THR A 27 5.01 5.08 8.74
CA THR A 27 6.41 4.72 8.56
C THR A 27 6.99 5.56 7.43
N VAL A 28 8.18 6.12 7.67
CA VAL A 28 8.87 6.93 6.68
C VAL A 28 10.15 6.25 6.23
N LEU A 29 10.28 6.02 4.91
CA LEU A 29 11.33 5.22 4.30
C LEU A 29 11.96 5.98 3.11
N LYS A 30 13.18 5.59 2.73
CA LYS A 30 13.64 5.79 1.36
C LYS A 30 13.16 4.64 0.47
N ALA A 31 13.18 4.84 -0.85
CA ALA A 31 12.69 3.84 -1.80
C ALA A 31 13.40 2.49 -1.63
N GLU A 32 14.72 2.49 -1.41
CA GLU A 32 15.56 1.28 -1.30
C GLU A 32 15.21 0.41 -0.10
N GLN A 33 14.59 1.02 0.93
CA GLN A 33 14.23 0.34 2.16
C GLN A 33 12.88 -0.38 2.06
N LEU A 34 12.07 -0.13 1.02
CA LEU A 34 10.72 -0.68 0.92
C LEU A 34 10.72 -2.21 0.86
N ILE A 35 11.68 -2.81 0.17
CA ILE A 35 11.81 -4.27 0.06
C ILE A 35 12.10 -4.88 1.43
N THR A 36 13.10 -4.35 2.14
CA THR A 36 13.46 -4.84 3.49
C THR A 36 12.32 -4.60 4.48
N TYR A 37 11.68 -3.43 4.43
CA TYR A 37 10.52 -3.13 5.28
C TYR A 37 9.38 -4.14 5.06
N ALA A 38 9.06 -4.44 3.79
CA ALA A 38 8.06 -5.45 3.44
C ALA A 38 8.45 -6.84 3.95
N ALA A 39 9.74 -7.18 3.92
CA ALA A 39 10.25 -8.46 4.39
C ALA A 39 10.21 -8.61 5.92
N ASP A 40 10.39 -7.52 6.65
CA ASP A 40 10.52 -7.55 8.11
C ASP A 40 9.17 -7.37 8.83
N ASN A 41 8.21 -6.68 8.21
CA ASN A 41 6.95 -6.26 8.87
C ASN A 41 5.71 -7.03 8.40
N TYR A 42 5.82 -7.84 7.34
CA TYR A 42 4.70 -8.63 6.82
C TYR A 42 5.08 -10.11 6.66
N PRO A 43 4.14 -11.08 6.72
CA PRO A 43 2.72 -10.90 6.97
C PRO A 43 2.45 -10.30 8.36
N ALA A 44 1.45 -9.43 8.44
CA ALA A 44 0.99 -8.90 9.71
C ALA A 44 0.14 -9.95 10.45
N ASP A 45 -0.04 -9.76 11.75
CA ASP A 45 -0.93 -10.61 12.52
C ASP A 45 -2.40 -10.28 12.31
N ASP A 46 -2.71 -8.99 12.23
CA ASP A 46 -4.05 -8.45 12.01
C ASP A 46 -4.31 -8.10 10.54
N PRO A 47 -5.59 -7.92 10.13
CA PRO A 47 -5.94 -7.31 8.86
C PRO A 47 -5.29 -5.94 8.71
N VAL A 48 -4.84 -5.62 7.50
CA VAL A 48 -4.18 -4.34 7.25
C VAL A 48 -4.68 -3.66 6.00
N GLN A 49 -4.60 -2.33 6.02
CA GLN A 49 -4.63 -1.52 4.83
C GLN A 49 -3.37 -0.67 4.76
N VAL A 50 -2.79 -0.55 3.57
CA VAL A 50 -1.51 0.13 3.35
C VAL A 50 -1.67 1.22 2.31
N TYR A 51 -1.42 2.47 2.69
CA TYR A 51 -1.30 3.59 1.78
C TYR A 51 0.18 3.86 1.50
N ILE A 52 0.62 3.66 0.25
CA ILE A 52 1.98 3.98 -0.17
C ILE A 52 1.99 5.40 -0.74
N LEU A 53 2.66 6.31 -0.03
CA LEU A 53 2.70 7.73 -0.37
C LEU A 53 4.09 8.11 -0.89
N VAL A 54 4.21 8.47 -2.16
CA VAL A 54 5.50 8.66 -2.84
C VAL A 54 5.79 10.13 -3.11
N GLU A 55 6.98 10.61 -2.72
CA GLU A 55 7.39 11.99 -2.98
C GLU A 55 7.69 12.21 -4.46
N THR A 56 7.14 13.28 -5.01
CA THR A 56 7.38 13.75 -6.38
C THR A 56 8.12 15.08 -6.35
N GLY A 57 9.11 15.22 -7.23
CA GLY A 57 9.80 16.48 -7.47
C GLY A 57 9.25 17.18 -8.72
N SER A 58 9.73 18.39 -9.00
CA SER A 58 9.29 19.18 -10.17
C SER A 58 9.53 18.49 -11.51
N ALA A 59 10.45 17.52 -11.57
CA ALA A 59 10.73 16.69 -12.75
C ALA A 59 10.24 15.23 -12.59
N GLY A 60 9.37 14.96 -11.61
CA GLY A 60 8.82 13.62 -11.35
C GLY A 60 9.60 12.84 -10.29
N ILE A 61 9.57 11.52 -10.42
CA ILE A 61 10.20 10.56 -9.50
C ILE A 61 11.51 10.06 -10.11
N HIS A 62 12.55 9.89 -9.29
CA HIS A 62 13.85 9.41 -9.73
C HIS A 62 13.75 7.99 -10.31
N GLN A 63 14.28 7.78 -11.51
CA GLN A 63 14.13 6.52 -12.25
C GLN A 63 14.73 5.33 -11.50
N ASP A 64 15.83 5.51 -10.77
CA ASP A 64 16.48 4.42 -10.01
C ASP A 64 15.58 3.89 -8.88
N HIS A 65 14.62 4.70 -8.39
CA HIS A 65 13.67 4.27 -7.37
C HIS A 65 12.57 3.36 -7.92
N LYS A 66 12.38 3.33 -9.25
CA LYS A 66 11.39 2.47 -9.90
C LYS A 66 11.55 1.02 -9.52
N PHE A 67 12.77 0.51 -9.61
CA PHE A 67 13.06 -0.87 -9.26
C PHE A 67 12.65 -1.19 -7.82
N TYR A 68 13.04 -0.35 -6.86
CA TYR A 68 12.77 -0.60 -5.45
C TYR A 68 11.29 -0.52 -5.09
N ILE A 69 10.56 0.45 -5.66
CA ILE A 69 9.12 0.58 -5.42
C ILE A 69 8.37 -0.59 -6.07
N GLU A 70 8.70 -0.97 -7.30
CA GLU A 70 8.10 -2.14 -7.97
C GLU A 70 8.33 -3.43 -7.20
N GLN A 71 9.59 -3.72 -6.82
CA GLN A 71 9.89 -4.95 -6.09
C GLN A 71 9.34 -4.92 -4.66
N GLY A 72 9.33 -3.76 -4.01
CA GLY A 72 8.77 -3.59 -2.68
C GLY A 72 7.26 -3.83 -2.66
N VAL A 73 6.50 -3.22 -3.58
CA VAL A 73 5.05 -3.45 -3.71
C VAL A 73 4.76 -4.90 -4.10
N LYS A 74 5.56 -5.48 -5.00
CA LYS A 74 5.44 -6.90 -5.37
C LYS A 74 5.68 -7.84 -4.18
N LEU A 75 6.64 -7.52 -3.30
CA LEU A 75 6.87 -8.31 -2.10
C LEU A 75 5.75 -8.11 -1.06
N LEU A 76 5.29 -6.87 -0.87
CA LEU A 76 4.15 -6.56 0.00
C LEU A 76 2.91 -7.37 -0.41
N THR A 77 2.49 -7.28 -1.67
CA THR A 77 1.32 -8.02 -2.18
C THR A 77 1.45 -9.55 -2.05
N LYS A 78 2.66 -10.10 -2.01
CA LYS A 78 2.87 -11.53 -1.73
C LYS A 78 2.74 -11.91 -0.26
N ARG A 79 2.99 -10.96 0.64
CA ARG A 79 3.00 -11.16 2.09
C ARG A 79 1.69 -10.74 2.76
N LEU A 80 0.94 -9.85 2.14
CA LEU A 80 -0.41 -9.48 2.55
C LEU A 80 -1.41 -10.61 2.25
N GLU A 81 -2.52 -10.63 2.99
CA GLU A 81 -3.63 -11.51 2.70
C GLU A 81 -4.46 -10.96 1.52
N PRO A 82 -5.18 -11.81 0.76
CA PRO A 82 -5.91 -11.40 -0.44
C PRO A 82 -6.94 -10.29 -0.19
N GLU A 83 -7.52 -10.24 1.01
CA GLU A 83 -8.54 -9.27 1.41
C GLU A 83 -7.96 -7.98 2.02
N ASP A 84 -6.64 -7.94 2.30
CA ASP A 84 -5.96 -6.72 2.70
C ASP A 84 -5.94 -5.73 1.52
N LYS A 85 -5.82 -4.42 1.81
CA LYS A 85 -5.93 -3.37 0.79
C LYS A 85 -4.65 -2.57 0.63
N ILE A 86 -4.35 -2.18 -0.61
CA ILE A 86 -3.28 -1.23 -0.96
C ILE A 86 -3.86 -0.03 -1.70
N ALA A 87 -3.43 1.17 -1.32
CA ALA A 87 -3.58 2.40 -2.08
C ALA A 87 -2.20 2.99 -2.43
N ILE A 88 -2.13 3.77 -3.51
CA ILE A 88 -0.91 4.47 -3.92
C ILE A 88 -1.26 5.92 -4.22
N GLY A 89 -0.53 6.85 -3.61
CA GLY A 89 -0.65 8.27 -3.86
C GLY A 89 0.70 8.97 -3.96
N THR A 90 0.65 10.24 -4.31
CA THR A 90 1.82 11.12 -4.42
C THR A 90 1.65 12.39 -3.61
N TYR A 91 2.77 12.95 -3.17
CA TYR A 91 2.85 14.28 -2.54
C TYR A 91 4.13 15.00 -3.01
N GLY A 92 4.31 16.25 -2.61
CA GLY A 92 5.45 17.07 -3.02
C GLY A 92 5.04 18.03 -4.14
N ALA A 93 5.73 17.97 -5.29
CA ALA A 93 5.42 18.83 -6.42
C ALA A 93 4.06 18.52 -7.08
N VAL A 94 3.63 17.25 -7.03
CA VAL A 94 2.35 16.77 -7.55
C VAL A 94 1.66 15.94 -6.47
N SER A 95 0.43 16.31 -6.14
CA SER A 95 -0.46 15.55 -5.26
C SER A 95 -1.47 14.78 -6.10
N ALA A 96 -1.56 13.47 -5.94
CA ALA A 96 -2.52 12.66 -6.70
C ALA A 96 -2.84 11.32 -6.02
N VAL A 97 -4.05 10.83 -6.27
CA VAL A 97 -4.41 9.42 -6.04
C VAL A 97 -4.08 8.64 -7.31
N VAL A 98 -3.09 7.75 -7.24
CA VAL A 98 -2.65 6.93 -8.37
C VAL A 98 -3.43 5.62 -8.43
N LEU A 99 -3.66 5.02 -7.26
CA LEU A 99 -4.42 3.80 -7.06
C LEU A 99 -5.29 3.97 -5.81
N PRO A 100 -6.63 3.92 -5.91
CA PRO A 100 -7.49 3.89 -4.72
C PRO A 100 -7.30 2.57 -3.96
N PHE A 101 -7.77 2.49 -2.71
CA PHE A 101 -7.70 1.24 -1.94
C PHE A 101 -8.27 0.05 -2.72
N THR A 102 -7.38 -0.88 -3.03
CA THR A 102 -7.63 -2.04 -3.89
C THR A 102 -7.22 -3.30 -3.13
N GLU A 103 -8.07 -4.32 -3.14
CA GLU A 103 -7.74 -5.62 -2.54
C GLU A 103 -6.54 -6.27 -3.21
N VAL A 104 -5.67 -6.89 -2.42
CA VAL A 104 -4.47 -7.60 -2.88
C VAL A 104 -4.80 -8.74 -3.85
N SER A 105 -5.99 -9.34 -3.71
CA SER A 105 -6.56 -10.33 -4.63
C SER A 105 -6.59 -9.84 -6.09
N VAL A 106 -6.70 -8.53 -6.31
CA VAL A 106 -6.73 -7.88 -7.63
C VAL A 106 -5.33 -7.41 -8.05
N ASN A 107 -4.32 -8.27 -7.86
CA ASN A 107 -2.89 -7.94 -7.98
C ASN A 107 -2.52 -7.20 -9.28
N LYS A 108 -3.11 -7.59 -10.41
CA LYS A 108 -2.86 -6.95 -11.72
C LYS A 108 -3.16 -5.45 -11.71
N VAL A 109 -4.24 -5.02 -11.03
CA VAL A 109 -4.61 -3.60 -10.92
C VAL A 109 -3.60 -2.83 -10.07
N ILE A 110 -3.04 -3.48 -9.04
CA ILE A 110 -1.98 -2.91 -8.21
C ILE A 110 -0.69 -2.73 -9.04
N GLU A 111 -0.29 -3.73 -9.82
CA GLU A 111 0.87 -3.64 -10.71
C GLU A 111 0.69 -2.52 -11.76
N GLU A 112 -0.49 -2.38 -12.35
CA GLU A 112 -0.83 -1.28 -13.26
C GLU A 112 -0.78 0.09 -12.55
N GLY A 113 -1.22 0.15 -11.28
CA GLY A 113 -1.11 1.34 -10.44
C GLY A 113 0.34 1.79 -10.23
N VAL A 114 1.24 0.85 -9.97
CA VAL A 114 2.69 1.14 -9.87
C VAL A 114 3.25 1.61 -11.22
N GLN A 115 2.82 1.03 -12.34
CA GLN A 115 3.23 1.51 -13.67
C GLN A 115 2.73 2.93 -13.96
N LYS A 116 1.50 3.28 -13.55
CA LYS A 116 0.94 4.63 -13.66
C LYS A 116 1.76 5.64 -12.87
N LEU A 117 2.22 5.27 -11.66
CA LEU A 117 3.06 6.11 -10.81
C LEU A 117 4.31 6.62 -11.54
N PHE A 118 5.01 5.75 -12.29
CA PHE A 118 6.24 6.13 -13.00
C PHE A 118 6.02 6.71 -14.40
N SER A 119 4.92 6.34 -15.06
CA SER A 119 4.57 6.93 -16.36
C SER A 119 3.94 8.33 -16.23
N GLY A 120 3.58 8.75 -15.01
CA GLY A 120 2.87 10.01 -14.78
C GLY A 120 1.43 9.99 -15.25
N LEU A 121 0.87 8.81 -15.56
CA LEU A 121 -0.49 8.64 -16.09
C LEU A 121 -1.53 8.62 -14.96
N PHE A 122 -1.60 9.71 -14.21
CA PHE A 122 -2.58 9.95 -13.16
C PHE A 122 -2.98 11.43 -13.14
N LYS A 123 -4.14 11.73 -12.56
CA LYS A 123 -4.68 13.08 -12.48
C LYS A 123 -4.24 13.73 -11.18
N GLU A 124 -3.56 14.87 -11.28
CA GLU A 124 -3.27 15.72 -10.12
C GLU A 124 -4.57 16.19 -9.46
N VAL A 125 -4.57 16.21 -8.13
CA VAL A 125 -5.61 16.84 -7.31
C VAL A 125 -5.15 18.24 -6.98
N SER A 126 -5.42 19.18 -7.88
CA SER A 126 -4.93 20.56 -7.76
C SER A 126 -5.39 21.23 -6.46
N GLY A 127 -4.44 21.86 -5.76
CA GLY A 127 -4.69 22.56 -4.51
C GLY A 127 -4.85 21.65 -3.28
N ALA A 128 -4.74 20.32 -3.44
CA ALA A 128 -4.69 19.40 -2.31
C ALA A 128 -3.27 19.21 -1.79
N ASP A 129 -3.13 19.15 -0.48
CA ASP A 129 -1.92 18.62 0.16
C ASP A 129 -1.96 17.09 0.07
N GLY A 130 -0.97 16.50 -0.61
CA GLY A 130 -0.95 15.06 -0.89
C GLY A 130 -0.80 14.21 0.37
N ILE A 131 -0.21 14.76 1.44
CA ILE A 131 -0.12 14.07 2.74
C ILE A 131 -1.51 14.06 3.36
N ALA A 132 -2.16 15.22 3.51
CA ALA A 132 -3.53 15.31 4.03
C ALA A 132 -4.49 14.40 3.27
N LEU A 133 -4.43 14.42 1.93
CA LEU A 133 -5.25 13.55 1.07
C LEU A 133 -5.06 12.06 1.36
N ALA A 134 -3.83 11.62 1.65
CA ALA A 134 -3.56 10.23 2.00
C ALA A 134 -4.20 9.83 3.34
N TYR A 135 -4.12 10.70 4.35
CA TYR A 135 -4.76 10.46 5.64
C TYR A 135 -6.28 10.50 5.52
N ASP A 136 -6.85 11.50 4.83
CA ASP A 136 -8.29 11.61 4.61
C ASP A 136 -8.86 10.34 3.95
N LEU A 137 -8.16 9.81 2.94
CA LEU A 137 -8.57 8.56 2.27
C LEU A 137 -8.40 7.34 3.16
N THR A 138 -7.35 7.30 3.98
CA THR A 138 -7.09 6.19 4.91
C THR A 138 -8.15 6.15 5.99
N GLU A 139 -8.51 7.30 6.56
CA GLU A 139 -9.57 7.46 7.54
C GLU A 139 -10.94 7.16 6.94
N ALA A 140 -11.23 7.64 5.73
CA ALA A 140 -12.48 7.34 5.04
C ALA A 140 -12.68 5.84 4.74
N ASN A 141 -11.59 5.06 4.71
CA ASN A 141 -11.61 3.61 4.52
C ASN A 141 -11.34 2.83 5.83
N TYR A 142 -11.38 3.50 6.99
CA TYR A 142 -11.15 2.89 8.30
C TYR A 142 -12.15 1.77 8.63
N ASP A 143 -11.64 0.69 9.21
CA ASP A 143 -12.38 -0.44 9.78
C ASP A 143 -11.72 -0.75 11.14
N GLU A 144 -12.52 -0.89 12.20
CA GLU A 144 -12.04 -1.13 13.57
C GLU A 144 -11.25 -2.44 13.73
N ASP A 145 -11.38 -3.36 12.79
CA ASP A 145 -10.66 -4.62 12.73
C ASP A 145 -9.42 -4.57 11.81
N VAL A 146 -9.11 -3.41 11.21
CA VAL A 146 -8.04 -3.25 10.21
C VAL A 146 -7.02 -2.22 10.68
N VAL A 147 -5.74 -2.60 10.70
CA VAL A 147 -4.64 -1.68 10.99
C VAL A 147 -4.31 -0.85 9.75
N SER A 148 -4.47 0.47 9.89
CA SER A 148 -4.13 1.45 8.87
C SER A 148 -2.64 1.80 8.91
N ASN A 149 -1.95 1.65 7.78
CA ASN A 149 -0.54 2.00 7.65
C ASN A 149 -0.33 2.98 6.50
N VAL A 150 0.32 4.11 6.76
CA VAL A 150 0.82 5.04 5.74
C VAL A 150 2.33 4.85 5.63
N ILE A 151 2.79 4.35 4.49
CA ILE A 151 4.21 4.21 4.17
C ILE A 151 4.61 5.39 3.29
N MET A 152 5.33 6.35 3.87
CA MET A 152 5.81 7.55 3.18
C MET A 152 7.21 7.32 2.62
N ILE A 153 7.35 7.39 1.31
CA ILE A 153 8.62 7.30 0.59
C ILE A 153 9.15 8.72 0.37
N ARG A 154 10.31 9.03 0.97
CA ARG A 154 11.00 10.33 0.88
C ARG A 154 12.25 10.26 0.03
N GLY A 155 12.70 11.43 -0.44
CA GLY A 155 13.88 11.61 -1.27
C GLY A 155 13.68 11.09 -2.69
N SER A 156 12.44 10.76 -3.09
CA SER A 156 12.17 10.19 -4.39
C SER A 156 11.96 11.22 -5.50
N GLY A 157 11.75 12.48 -5.15
CA GLY A 157 11.56 13.56 -6.10
C GLY A 157 12.84 13.99 -6.81
N VAL A 158 12.75 14.25 -8.12
CA VAL A 158 13.82 14.90 -8.91
C VAL A 158 13.57 16.40 -8.94
N HIS A 159 14.52 17.17 -8.42
CA HIS A 159 14.46 18.63 -8.41
C HIS A 159 15.36 19.16 -9.51
N GLN A 160 14.84 20.02 -10.38
CA GLN A 160 15.70 20.74 -11.32
C GLN A 160 16.42 21.86 -10.58
N GLU A 161 17.75 21.91 -10.67
CA GLU A 161 18.54 23.06 -10.24
C GLU A 161 18.14 24.28 -11.10
N PRO A 162 18.00 25.50 -10.53
CA PRO A 162 17.37 26.63 -11.23
C PRO A 162 18.27 27.20 -12.34
N ALA A 163 18.33 26.53 -13.47
CA ALA A 163 18.77 27.12 -14.73
C ALA A 163 17.57 27.84 -15.36
N GLN A 164 17.61 29.18 -15.30
CA GLN A 164 16.71 30.16 -15.93
C GLN A 164 15.44 29.60 -16.59
N ALA A 165 14.32 29.86 -15.91
CA ALA A 165 12.95 29.65 -16.35
C ALA A 165 12.75 29.65 -17.88
N LYS A 166 12.79 28.46 -18.48
CA LYS A 166 12.13 28.17 -19.75
C LYS A 166 11.01 27.18 -19.45
N SER A 167 9.82 27.76 -19.26
CA SER A 167 8.50 27.15 -19.19
C SER A 167 8.47 25.62 -19.25
N VAL A 168 8.50 24.99 -18.07
CA VAL A 168 8.15 23.57 -17.91
C VAL A 168 6.61 23.47 -17.97
N THR A 169 6.06 23.62 -19.17
CA THR A 169 4.62 23.48 -19.47
C THR A 169 4.39 22.43 -20.56
N SER A 170 5.43 21.80 -21.11
CA SER A 170 5.31 20.96 -22.31
C SER A 170 5.18 19.46 -22.07
N VAL A 171 5.30 18.96 -20.83
CA VAL A 171 5.15 17.50 -20.57
C VAL A 171 3.74 17.14 -20.10
N TYR A 172 3.05 18.03 -19.35
CA TYR A 172 1.72 17.75 -18.79
C TYR A 172 0.53 18.30 -19.59
N LYS A 173 0.76 18.95 -20.74
CA LYS A 173 -0.30 19.66 -21.49
C LYS A 173 -0.80 18.98 -22.78
N LYS A 174 -0.63 17.66 -22.96
CA LYS A 174 -1.07 16.98 -24.20
C LYS A 174 -2.15 15.90 -24.06
N VAL A 175 -2.90 15.89 -22.96
CA VAL A 175 -4.07 14.98 -22.81
C VAL A 175 -5.26 15.63 -22.08
N SER A 176 -5.32 16.97 -21.97
CA SER A 176 -6.41 17.64 -21.23
C SER A 176 -7.59 18.11 -22.10
N GLU A 177 -7.61 17.81 -23.39
CA GLU A 177 -8.72 18.13 -24.27
C GLU A 177 -9.17 16.87 -24.97
N THR A 178 -10.02 16.08 -24.30
CA THR A 178 -11.22 15.43 -24.86
C THR A 178 -11.91 14.65 -23.73
N ASN A 179 -13.20 14.97 -23.54
CA ASN A 179 -14.23 14.28 -22.74
C ASN A 179 -14.25 14.50 -21.22
N LEU A 180 -14.92 15.60 -20.86
CA LEU A 180 -15.73 15.74 -19.66
C LEU A 180 -16.92 14.75 -19.71
N VAL A 181 -16.89 13.71 -18.89
CA VAL A 181 -18.10 13.13 -18.30
C VAL A 181 -17.79 12.87 -16.84
N ALA A 182 -18.47 13.61 -15.96
CA ALA A 182 -18.48 13.33 -14.54
C ALA A 182 -19.18 11.99 -14.33
N GLN A 183 -18.49 11.04 -13.72
CA GLN A 183 -19.10 9.83 -13.19
C GLN A 183 -18.93 9.87 -11.68
N GLU A 184 -20.04 10.09 -10.99
CA GLU A 184 -20.15 9.91 -9.55
C GLU A 184 -19.78 8.46 -9.22
N VAL A 185 -18.76 8.29 -8.38
CA VAL A 185 -18.37 6.98 -7.87
C VAL A 185 -19.34 6.64 -6.74
N GLU A 186 -20.30 5.77 -7.04
CA GLU A 186 -21.20 5.20 -6.05
C GLU A 186 -20.39 4.30 -5.10
N VAL A 187 -20.36 4.68 -3.83
CA VAL A 187 -19.70 3.92 -2.76
C VAL A 187 -20.49 2.64 -2.53
N ALA A 188 -20.02 1.54 -3.11
CA ALA A 188 -20.60 0.22 -2.89
C ALA A 188 -20.43 -0.16 -1.41
N LYS A 189 -21.55 -0.37 -0.72
CA LYS A 189 -21.57 -0.91 0.65
C LYS A 189 -21.01 -2.33 0.62
N VAL A 190 -19.81 -2.50 1.17
CA VAL A 190 -19.17 -3.81 1.35
C VAL A 190 -19.84 -4.50 2.54
N THR A 191 -20.39 -5.69 2.31
CA THR A 191 -20.91 -6.57 3.36
C THR A 191 -19.72 -7.16 4.13
N THR A 192 -19.55 -6.77 5.39
CA THR A 192 -18.45 -7.25 6.24
C THR A 192 -18.78 -8.63 6.82
N THR A 193 -17.86 -9.58 6.66
CA THR A 193 -17.88 -10.88 7.35
C THR A 193 -17.46 -10.70 8.81
N PRO A 194 -18.10 -11.37 9.79
CA PRO A 194 -17.77 -11.23 11.20
C PRO A 194 -16.29 -11.51 11.53
N LYS A 195 -15.72 -10.73 12.45
CA LYS A 195 -14.32 -10.80 12.92
C LYS A 195 -13.82 -12.20 13.22
N GLU A 196 -14.64 -12.99 13.91
CA GLU A 196 -14.29 -14.37 14.32
C GLU A 196 -14.13 -15.30 13.12
N GLU A 197 -14.95 -15.15 12.09
CA GLU A 197 -14.82 -15.91 10.84
C GLU A 197 -13.57 -15.51 10.06
N ARG A 198 -13.28 -14.20 9.97
CA ARG A 198 -12.06 -13.69 9.29
C ARG A 198 -10.80 -14.18 10.00
N GLN A 199 -10.76 -14.12 11.33
CA GLN A 199 -9.61 -14.56 12.13
C GLN A 199 -9.43 -16.09 12.10
N ALA A 200 -10.53 -16.87 12.17
CA ALA A 200 -10.47 -18.33 12.07
C ALA A 200 -9.98 -18.78 10.68
N GLN A 201 -10.47 -18.16 9.60
CA GLN A 201 -9.97 -18.43 8.25
C GLN A 201 -8.49 -18.06 8.10
N ARG A 202 -8.06 -16.94 8.68
CA ARG A 202 -6.63 -16.52 8.68
C ARG A 202 -5.74 -17.49 9.44
N ALA A 203 -6.15 -17.94 10.63
CA ALA A 203 -5.40 -18.93 11.40
C ALA A 203 -5.27 -20.26 10.63
N GLN A 204 -6.34 -20.72 9.98
CA GLN A 204 -6.32 -21.92 9.14
C GLN A 204 -5.42 -21.76 7.91
N ARG A 205 -5.47 -20.61 7.21
CA ARG A 205 -4.60 -20.31 6.07
C ARG A 205 -3.12 -20.20 6.47
N LYS A 206 -2.79 -19.56 7.60
CA LYS A 206 -1.42 -19.50 8.15
C LYS A 206 -0.89 -20.91 8.43
N GLN A 207 -1.70 -21.80 9.02
CA GLN A 207 -1.33 -23.20 9.24
C GLN A 207 -1.13 -23.96 7.91
N ALA A 208 -1.97 -23.73 6.91
CA ALA A 208 -1.84 -24.36 5.59
C ALA A 208 -0.56 -23.92 4.85
N LYS A 209 -0.26 -22.61 4.80
CA LYS A 209 0.98 -22.09 4.19
C LYS A 209 2.24 -22.58 4.92
N ALA A 210 2.20 -22.64 6.25
CA ALA A 210 3.32 -23.17 7.06
C ALA A 210 3.54 -24.68 6.81
N ALA A 211 2.46 -25.45 6.61
CA ALA A 211 2.54 -26.87 6.26
C ALA A 211 3.06 -27.09 4.83
N GLU A 212 2.71 -26.23 3.88
CA GLU A 212 3.18 -26.27 2.49
C GLU A 212 4.70 -26.02 2.39
N HIS A 213 5.20 -24.98 3.08
CA HIS A 213 6.64 -24.68 3.11
C HIS A 213 7.48 -25.77 3.78
N LYS A 214 6.93 -26.51 4.75
CA LYS A 214 7.60 -27.65 5.39
C LYS A 214 7.81 -28.83 4.41
N ASN A 215 6.92 -29.00 3.44
CA ASN A 215 6.99 -30.07 2.44
C ASN A 215 7.95 -29.75 1.26
N LEU A 216 8.11 -28.48 0.89
CA LEU A 216 9.08 -28.10 -0.15
C LEU A 216 10.53 -28.36 0.30
N GLY A 217 10.87 -28.05 1.55
CA GLY A 217 12.23 -28.29 2.08
C GLY A 217 12.59 -29.78 2.16
N GLY A 218 11.64 -30.65 2.49
CA GLY A 218 11.84 -32.10 2.52
C GLY A 218 11.93 -32.72 1.12
N ALA A 219 11.11 -32.27 0.17
CA ALA A 219 11.12 -32.77 -1.20
C ALA A 219 12.40 -32.43 -1.96
N ILE A 220 12.97 -31.24 -1.75
CA ILE A 220 14.26 -30.82 -2.35
C ILE A 220 15.43 -31.61 -1.75
N ALA A 221 15.40 -31.90 -0.44
CA ALA A 221 16.44 -32.70 0.21
C ALA A 221 16.42 -34.17 -0.25
N LEU A 222 15.24 -34.75 -0.48
CA LEU A 222 15.08 -36.13 -0.96
C LEU A 222 15.54 -36.31 -2.41
N THR A 223 15.25 -35.34 -3.29
CA THR A 223 15.74 -35.38 -4.68
C THR A 223 17.24 -35.15 -4.78
N ALA A 224 17.82 -34.27 -3.95
CA ALA A 224 19.28 -34.10 -3.89
C ALA A 224 20.00 -35.37 -3.39
N LEU A 225 19.39 -36.11 -2.44
CA LEU A 225 19.97 -37.34 -1.90
C LEU A 225 19.88 -38.53 -2.88
N SER A 226 18.87 -38.56 -3.77
CA SER A 226 18.75 -39.62 -4.78
C SER A 226 19.69 -39.46 -5.98
N ILE A 227 20.25 -38.26 -6.20
CA ILE A 227 21.17 -37.97 -7.33
C ILE A 227 22.64 -38.21 -6.94
N LEU A 228 22.94 -38.31 -5.64
CA LEU A 228 24.30 -38.55 -5.13
C LEU A 228 25.00 -39.84 -5.63
N PRO A 229 24.34 -40.98 -5.85
CA PRO A 229 25.02 -42.17 -6.37
C PRO A 229 25.37 -42.09 -7.87
N GLU A 230 24.71 -41.25 -8.68
CA GLU A 230 25.03 -41.11 -10.11
C GLU A 230 26.28 -40.26 -10.38
N ILE A 231 26.65 -39.36 -9.46
CA ILE A 231 27.83 -38.49 -9.63
C ILE A 231 29.13 -39.21 -9.20
N LEU A 232 29.05 -40.19 -8.30
CA LEU A 232 30.21 -40.92 -7.80
C LEU A 232 30.79 -41.94 -8.79
N ASP A 233 29.98 -42.46 -9.72
CA ASP A 233 30.46 -43.36 -10.77
C ASP A 233 31.15 -42.61 -11.93
N VAL A 234 30.91 -41.30 -12.10
CA VAL A 234 31.59 -40.47 -13.13
C VAL A 234 32.99 -40.04 -12.68
N ILE A 235 33.37 -40.23 -11.41
CA ILE A 235 34.69 -39.85 -10.86
C ILE A 235 35.64 -41.06 -10.80
N LYS A 236 35.20 -42.26 -11.21
CA LYS A 236 35.99 -43.50 -11.11
C LYS A 236 36.59 -44.05 -12.42
N ASP A 237 36.44 -43.33 -13.53
CA ASP A 237 37.23 -43.51 -14.77
C ASP A 237 38.05 -42.24 -15.07
#